data_AF-A0A480BTL2-F1
#
_entry.id   AF-A0A480BTL2-F1
#
_cell.length_a   1.000
_cell.length_b   1.000
_cell.length_c   1.000
_cell.angle_alpha   90.00
_cell.angle_beta   90.00
_cell.angle_gamma   90.00
#
_symmetry.space_group_name_H-M   'P 1'
#
loop_
_entity.id
_entity.type
_entity.pdbx_description
1 polymer ?
#
loop_
_entity_poly.entity_id
_entity_poly.type
_entity_poly.pdbx_seq_one_letter_code
_entity_poly.pdbx_strand_id
1 'polypeptide(L)'
;STYEVAREHNLPIFTVVLENGGWSAVKECTIKVHPDGISRDTDEFQARLNPAYQFQKVCEAAGGHGEDVSNPDDLPAAIARCVKAVREEGRAALLVAHVKRL
;
A
#
# COMPACT_ATOMS: atom_id res chain seq x y z
N SER A 1 -11.01 2.15 -12.80
CA SER A 1 -10.06 1.66 -11.77
C SER A 1 -8.99 0.83 -12.45
N THR A 2 -7.72 0.92 -12.06
CA THR A 2 -6.62 0.10 -12.64
C THR A 2 -6.94 -1.39 -12.62
N TYR A 3 -7.54 -1.89 -11.53
CA TYR A 3 -7.89 -3.30 -11.39
C TYR A 3 -9.05 -3.74 -12.29
N GLU A 4 -9.99 -2.83 -12.59
CA GLU A 4 -11.09 -3.13 -13.51
C GLU A 4 -10.58 -3.25 -14.96
N VAL A 5 -9.68 -2.35 -15.37
CA VAL A 5 -9.03 -2.41 -16.69
C VAL A 5 -8.20 -3.69 -16.82
N ALA A 6 -7.47 -4.08 -15.77
CA ALA A 6 -6.73 -5.35 -15.72
C ALA A 6 -7.65 -6.56 -15.89
N ARG A 7 -8.84 -6.54 -15.27
CA ARG A 7 -9.85 -7.59 -15.38
C ARG A 7 -10.43 -7.66 -16.79
N GLU A 8 -10.85 -6.52 -17.35
CA GLU A 8 -11.47 -6.42 -18.68
C GLU A 8 -10.56 -6.95 -19.80
N HIS A 9 -9.26 -6.65 -19.70
CA HIS A 9 -8.27 -7.05 -20.70
C HIS A 9 -7.53 -8.36 -20.37
N ASN A 10 -7.91 -9.05 -19.30
CA ASN A 10 -7.26 -10.30 -18.88
C ASN A 10 -5.74 -10.13 -18.67
N LEU A 11 -5.35 -9.00 -18.06
CA LEU A 11 -3.99 -8.59 -17.74
C LEU A 11 -3.80 -8.48 -16.21
N PRO A 12 -3.82 -9.60 -15.47
CA PRO A 12 -3.75 -9.55 -14.01
C PRO A 12 -2.39 -9.00 -13.56
N ILE A 13 -2.44 -8.02 -12.65
CA ILE A 13 -1.26 -7.39 -12.06
C ILE A 13 -1.15 -7.77 -10.58
N PHE A 14 0.08 -7.89 -10.09
CA PHE A 14 0.36 -7.98 -8.65
C PHE A 14 0.90 -6.64 -8.15
N THR A 15 0.11 -5.94 -7.33
CA THR A 15 0.50 -4.67 -6.71
C THR A 15 0.96 -4.90 -5.28
N VAL A 16 2.07 -4.28 -4.88
CA VAL A 16 2.56 -4.26 -3.50
C VAL A 16 2.50 -2.83 -2.97
N VAL A 17 1.78 -2.64 -1.87
CA VAL A 17 1.68 -1.38 -1.14
C VAL A 17 2.53 -1.50 0.11
N LEU A 18 3.60 -0.70 0.20
CA LEU A 18 4.40 -0.56 1.41
C LEU A 18 3.78 0.53 2.27
N GLU A 19 2.95 0.12 3.22
CA GLU A 19 2.15 1.05 4.02
C GLU A 19 2.92 1.56 5.23
N ASN A 20 3.30 2.83 5.17
CA ASN A 20 4.06 3.55 6.20
C ASN A 20 3.22 4.62 6.93
N GLY A 21 1.92 4.71 6.68
CA GLY A 21 1.01 5.65 7.34
C GLY A 21 1.07 7.08 6.81
N GLY A 22 1.80 7.38 5.73
CA GLY A 22 1.89 8.76 5.25
C GLY A 22 2.94 9.05 4.18
N TRP A 23 3.04 10.32 3.81
CA TRP A 23 4.00 10.79 2.82
C TRP A 23 5.34 11.15 3.48
N SER A 24 6.23 10.16 3.63
CA SER A 24 7.60 10.40 4.13
C SER A 24 8.37 11.43 3.33
N ALA A 25 8.21 11.44 2.00
CA ALA A 25 8.83 12.44 1.15
C ALA A 25 8.40 13.88 1.52
N VAL A 26 7.15 14.09 1.94
CA VAL A 26 6.66 15.41 2.36
C VAL A 26 7.32 15.84 3.67
N LYS A 27 7.37 14.97 4.68
CA LYS A 27 8.08 15.23 5.95
C LYS A 27 9.54 15.60 5.70
N GLU A 28 10.26 14.78 4.94
CA GLU A 28 11.67 14.99 4.63
C GLU A 28 11.92 16.27 3.82
N CYS A 29 11.07 16.60 2.85
CA CYS A 29 11.18 17.84 2.09
C CYS A 29 10.91 19.08 2.97
N THR A 30 9.89 19.04 3.83
CA THR A 30 9.58 20.16 4.74
C THR A 30 10.76 20.44 5.69
N ILE A 31 11.37 19.39 6.25
CA ILE A 31 12.57 19.49 7.10
C ILE A 31 13.74 20.13 6.35
N LYS A 32 13.93 19.79 5.07
CA LYS A 32 15.03 20.31 4.25
C LYS A 32 14.85 21.78 3.87
N VAL A 33 13.62 22.19 3.53
CA VAL A 33 13.32 23.54 3.05
C VAL A 33 13.08 24.52 4.21
N HIS A 34 12.52 24.04 5.32
CA HIS A 34 12.22 24.84 6.51
C HIS A 34 12.86 24.20 7.75
N PRO A 35 14.20 24.25 7.86
CA PRO A 35 14.92 23.56 8.91
C PRO A 35 14.55 24.02 10.32
N ASP A 36 14.13 25.27 10.51
CA ASP A 36 13.70 25.83 11.80
C ASP A 36 12.17 26.04 11.88
N GLY A 37 11.41 25.35 11.02
CA GLY A 37 9.95 25.48 10.96
C GLY A 37 9.23 24.77 12.10
N ILE A 38 8.08 25.31 12.52
CA ILE A 38 7.25 24.78 13.62
C ILE A 38 6.83 23.31 13.45
N SER A 39 6.76 22.82 12.20
CA SER A 39 6.47 21.42 11.90
C SER A 39 7.55 20.46 12.43
N ARG A 40 8.81 20.90 12.53
CA ARG A 40 9.86 20.10 13.16
C ARG A 40 9.63 19.98 14.66
N ASP A 41 9.29 21.07 15.32
CA ASP A 41 9.11 21.11 16.77
C ASP A 41 7.85 20.35 17.22
N THR A 42 6.81 20.40 16.40
CA THR A 42 5.50 19.79 16.70
C THR A 42 5.33 18.38 16.12
N ASP A 43 6.23 17.92 15.25
CA ASP A 43 6.06 16.72 14.40
C ASP A 43 4.75 16.72 13.59
N GLU A 44 4.22 17.91 13.27
CA GLU A 44 3.02 18.10 12.47
C GLU A 44 3.37 18.53 11.04
N PHE A 45 3.52 17.54 10.17
CA PHE A 45 3.88 17.72 8.76
C PHE A 45 2.68 17.71 7.79
N GLN A 46 1.45 17.51 8.30
CA GLN A 46 0.24 17.33 7.49
C GLN A 46 0.40 16.23 6.41
N ALA A 47 1.22 15.22 6.72
CA ALA A 47 1.64 14.17 5.80
C ALA A 47 1.14 12.78 6.23
N ARG A 48 0.44 12.67 7.36
CA ARG A 48 -0.12 11.40 7.85
C ARG A 48 -1.40 11.07 7.07
N LEU A 49 -1.56 9.80 6.69
CA LEU A 49 -2.77 9.27 6.08
C LEU A 49 -3.68 8.67 7.16
N ASN A 50 -4.96 8.46 6.83
CA ASN A 50 -5.90 7.82 7.74
C ASN A 50 -5.45 6.37 8.03
N PRO A 51 -5.22 5.98 9.30
CA PRO A 51 -4.73 4.65 9.67
C PRO A 51 -5.73 3.51 9.39
N ALA A 52 -6.99 3.84 9.09
CA ALA A 52 -8.03 2.87 8.76
C ALA A 52 -8.20 2.62 7.25
N TYR A 53 -7.32 3.16 6.40
CA TYR A 53 -7.39 2.86 4.97
C TYR A 53 -7.12 1.38 4.69
N GLN A 54 -8.04 0.74 3.98
CA GLN A 54 -7.96 -0.65 3.56
C GLN A 54 -7.69 -0.72 2.05
N PHE A 55 -6.44 -0.51 1.63
CA PHE A 55 -6.07 -0.47 0.22
C PHE A 55 -6.45 -1.74 -0.54
N GLN A 56 -6.30 -2.92 0.10
CA GLN A 56 -6.68 -4.22 -0.44
C GLN A 56 -8.15 -4.28 -0.89
N LYS A 57 -9.05 -3.55 -0.23
CA LYS A 57 -10.48 -3.50 -0.58
C LYS A 57 -10.73 -2.90 -1.96
N VAL A 58 -9.84 -2.04 -2.44
CA VAL A 58 -9.93 -1.47 -3.81
C VAL A 58 -9.71 -2.55 -4.86
N CYS A 59 -8.83 -3.52 -4.59
CA CYS A 59 -8.60 -4.66 -5.47
C CYS A 59 -9.75 -5.68 -5.38
N GLU A 60 -10.19 -6.00 -4.16
CA GLU A 60 -11.31 -6.92 -3.93
C GLU A 60 -12.62 -6.42 -4.57
N ALA A 61 -12.89 -5.11 -4.51
CA ALA A 61 -14.07 -4.52 -5.15
C ALA A 61 -14.08 -4.70 -6.67
N ALA A 62 -12.92 -4.88 -7.31
CA ALA A 62 -12.78 -5.20 -8.73
C ALA A 62 -12.68 -6.71 -9.02
N GLY A 63 -12.99 -7.57 -8.03
CA GLY A 63 -12.91 -9.02 -8.15
C GLY A 63 -11.50 -9.60 -7.99
N GLY A 64 -10.54 -8.81 -7.52
CA GLY A 64 -9.16 -9.25 -7.27
C GLY A 64 -8.93 -9.91 -5.90
N HIS A 65 -7.67 -10.26 -5.62
CA HIS A 65 -7.20 -10.79 -4.34
C HIS A 65 -6.62 -9.69 -3.46
N GLY A 66 -7.09 -9.57 -2.22
CA GLY A 66 -6.53 -8.66 -1.23
C GLY A 66 -5.77 -9.42 -0.14
N GLU A 67 -4.59 -8.94 0.22
CA GLU A 67 -3.84 -9.34 1.42
C GLU A 67 -3.47 -8.09 2.22
N ASP A 68 -3.54 -8.18 3.55
CA ASP A 68 -3.20 -7.11 4.48
C ASP A 68 -2.36 -7.70 5.62
N VAL A 69 -1.06 -7.41 5.61
CA VAL A 69 -0.06 -8.14 6.40
C VAL A 69 0.73 -7.18 7.27
N SER A 70 0.53 -7.32 8.58
CA SER A 70 1.26 -6.54 9.60
C SER A 70 2.45 -7.29 10.19
N ASN A 71 2.43 -8.62 10.15
CA ASN A 71 3.49 -9.46 10.68
C ASN A 71 4.45 -9.89 9.55
N PRO A 72 5.76 -9.56 9.64
CA PRO A 72 6.74 -9.95 8.63
C PRO A 72 6.81 -11.45 8.34
N ASP A 73 6.56 -12.30 9.34
CA ASP A 73 6.65 -13.75 9.19
C ASP A 73 5.54 -14.33 8.28
N ASP A 74 4.43 -13.59 8.12
CA ASP A 74 3.30 -14.00 7.29
C ASP A 74 3.47 -13.59 5.81
N LEU A 75 4.44 -12.72 5.49
CA LEU A 75 4.66 -12.23 4.11
C LEU A 75 4.93 -13.34 3.10
N PRO A 76 5.82 -14.33 3.35
CA PRO A 76 6.08 -15.38 2.37
C PRO A 76 4.81 -16.13 1.96
N ALA A 77 3.94 -16.44 2.93
CA ALA A 77 2.68 -17.12 2.67
C ALA A 77 1.68 -16.22 1.93
N ALA A 78 1.59 -14.94 2.29
CA ALA A 78 0.72 -13.98 1.62
C ALA A 78 1.14 -13.72 0.16
N ILE A 79 2.45 -13.56 -0.09
CA ILE A 79 3.00 -13.41 -1.44
C ILE A 79 2.67 -14.65 -2.27
N ALA A 80 2.82 -15.86 -1.72
CA ALA A 80 2.46 -17.09 -2.43
C ALA A 80 0.97 -17.10 -2.85
N ARG A 81 0.06 -16.67 -1.97
CA ARG A 81 -1.38 -16.55 -2.29
C ARG A 81 -1.65 -15.49 -3.37
N CYS A 82 -1.00 -14.32 -3.31
CA CYS A 82 -1.11 -13.30 -4.36
C CYS A 82 -0.59 -13.79 -5.71
N VAL A 83 0.55 -14.47 -5.73
CA VAL A 83 1.14 -15.02 -6.96
C VAL A 83 0.24 -16.09 -7.56
N LYS A 84 -0.34 -16.96 -6.73
CA LYS A 84 -1.34 -17.94 -7.17
C LYS A 84 -2.55 -17.25 -7.81
N ALA A 85 -3.10 -16.23 -7.16
CA ALA A 85 -4.25 -15.47 -7.68
C ALA A 85 -3.98 -14.90 -9.09
N VAL A 86 -2.78 -14.37 -9.31
CA VAL A 86 -2.38 -13.81 -10.61
C VAL A 86 -2.09 -14.88 -11.65
N ARG A 87 -1.28 -15.89 -11.31
CA ARG A 87 -0.75 -16.86 -12.29
C ARG A 87 -1.70 -18.00 -12.59
N GLU A 88 -2.45 -18.48 -11.60
CA GLU A 88 -3.30 -19.65 -11.72
C GLU A 88 -4.78 -19.25 -11.90
N GLU A 89 -5.21 -18.21 -11.19
CA GLU A 89 -6.63 -17.81 -11.14
C GLU A 89 -6.96 -16.64 -12.08
N GLY A 90 -5.95 -16.02 -12.69
CA GLY A 90 -6.12 -14.95 -13.70
C GLY A 90 -6.68 -13.64 -13.14
N ARG A 91 -6.68 -13.44 -11.81
CA ARG A 91 -7.20 -12.24 -11.15
C ARG A 91 -6.06 -11.38 -10.60
N ALA A 92 -6.24 -10.06 -10.63
CA ALA A 92 -5.27 -9.15 -10.02
C ALA A 92 -5.15 -9.40 -8.51
N ALA A 93 -4.00 -9.05 -7.94
CA ALA A 93 -3.75 -9.14 -6.50
C ALA A 93 -3.13 -7.86 -5.95
N LEU A 94 -3.46 -7.52 -4.70
CA LEU A 94 -2.90 -6.40 -3.96
C LEU A 94 -2.48 -6.89 -2.57
N LEU A 95 -1.19 -6.76 -2.26
CA LEU A 95 -0.63 -7.00 -0.93
C LEU A 95 -0.32 -5.66 -0.26
N VAL A 96 -0.93 -5.42 0.89
CA VAL A 96 -0.52 -4.36 1.82
C VAL A 96 0.48 -4.95 2.81
N ALA A 97 1.70 -4.41 2.82
CA ALA A 97 2.72 -4.75 3.79
C ALA A 97 2.95 -3.54 4.71
N HIS A 98 2.59 -3.67 5.99
CA HIS A 98 2.83 -2.59 6.95
C HIS A 98 4.33 -2.52 7.27
N VAL A 99 4.91 -1.36 7.02
CA VAL A 99 6.32 -1.06 7.32
C VAL A 99 6.41 -0.03 8.44
N LYS A 100 7.63 0.32 8.84
CA LYS A 100 7.86 1.34 9.87
C LYS A 100 7.10 2.62 9.52
N ARG A 101 6.27 3.08 10.45
CA ARG A 101 5.43 4.28 10.26
C ARG A 101 6.25 5.58 10.29
N LEU A 102 5.71 6.59 9.61
CA LEU A 102 6.19 7.98 9.54
C LEU A 102 6.31 8.67 10.91
#